data_AF-A0A8S3EKQ6-F1
#
_entry.id   AF-A0A8S3EKQ6-F1
#
_cell.length_a   1.000
_cell.length_b   1.000
_cell.length_c   1.000
_cell.angle_alpha   90.00
_cell.angle_beta   90.00
_cell.angle_gamma   90.00
#
_symmetry.space_group_name_H-M   'P 1'
#
loop_
_entity.id
_entity.type
_entity.pdbx_description
1 polymer ?
#
loop_
_entity_poly.entity_id
_entity_poly.type
_entity_poly.pdbx_seq_one_letter_code
_entity_poly.pdbx_strand_id
1 'polypeptide(L)'
;HPAVNHVKESIVVPIIPARDAAVDLHIQVFVGFKSSTLFHIFELARPLPMFSMYMMIENAPDQEPKGFVTFYLNERIPRALAWINHNFLLAEEYAPTAPSLYVTFLAIRDNTRLIIKMQNNGQITIQTDDMELAGNVIQSMGKFLNIDDLQTTGDYPHELEILQKVFAEIEEYQIARQRISSDMAEHSNIIRSFLIR
;
A
#
# COMPACT_ATOMS: atom_id res chain seq x y z
N HIS A 1 -24.84 12.11 -9.95
CA HIS A 1 -25.74 13.28 -10.05
C HIS A 1 -27.02 12.99 -9.28
N PRO A 2 -27.39 13.80 -8.28
CA PRO A 2 -28.60 13.58 -7.49
C PRO A 2 -29.85 13.74 -8.37
N ALA A 3 -30.90 12.96 -8.11
CA ALA A 3 -32.20 13.17 -8.73
C ALA A 3 -32.81 14.50 -8.24
N VAL A 4 -33.70 15.12 -9.02
CA VAL A 4 -34.33 16.42 -8.68
C VAL A 4 -34.98 16.41 -7.29
N ASN A 5 -35.56 15.27 -6.90
CA ASN A 5 -36.21 15.09 -5.59
C ASN A 5 -35.22 14.93 -4.43
N HIS A 6 -33.93 14.74 -4.72
CA HIS A 6 -32.85 14.53 -3.75
C HIS A 6 -31.82 15.68 -3.73
N VAL A 7 -32.12 16.80 -4.39
CA VAL A 7 -31.27 18.01 -4.34
C VAL A 7 -31.32 18.61 -2.93
N LYS A 8 -30.14 18.74 -2.33
CA LYS A 8 -29.90 19.28 -1.00
C LYS A 8 -28.80 20.34 -1.06
N GLU A 9 -28.61 21.07 0.03
CA GLU A 9 -27.54 22.07 0.20
C GLU A 9 -26.13 21.43 0.33
N SER A 10 -26.06 20.13 0.60
CA SER A 10 -24.82 19.37 0.70
C SER A 10 -24.89 18.08 -0.12
N ILE A 11 -23.75 17.68 -0.69
CA ILE A 11 -23.57 16.42 -1.39
C ILE A 11 -22.33 15.72 -0.85
N VAL A 12 -22.45 14.42 -0.61
CA VAL A 12 -21.33 13.56 -0.22
C VAL A 12 -20.99 12.69 -1.42
N VAL A 13 -19.74 12.76 -1.86
CA VAL A 13 -19.22 11.94 -2.96
C VAL A 13 -18.16 11.01 -2.37
N PRO A 14 -18.41 9.70 -2.29
CA PRO A 14 -17.40 8.76 -1.83
C PRO A 14 -16.28 8.67 -2.88
N ILE A 15 -15.03 8.68 -2.41
CA ILE A 15 -13.84 8.55 -3.24
C ILE A 15 -13.08 7.31 -2.75
N ILE A 16 -12.74 6.41 -3.67
CA ILE A 16 -12.03 5.16 -3.36
C ILE A 16 -10.86 5.04 -4.36
N PRO A 17 -9.72 5.69 -4.09
CA PRO A 17 -8.55 5.56 -4.94
C PRO A 17 -8.06 4.11 -4.97
N ALA A 18 -7.80 3.59 -6.18
CA ALA A 18 -7.39 2.20 -6.39
C ALA A 18 -5.93 1.93 -5.97
N ARG A 19 -5.11 2.98 -5.82
CA ARG A 19 -3.69 2.89 -5.45
C ARG A 19 -3.34 4.01 -4.49
N ASP A 20 -2.24 3.83 -3.77
CA ASP A 20 -1.69 4.84 -2.87
C ASP A 20 -0.85 5.83 -3.65
N ALA A 21 -1.47 6.94 -4.03
CA ALA A 21 -0.84 8.01 -4.78
C ALA A 21 -1.41 9.35 -4.33
N ALA A 22 -0.54 10.34 -4.19
CA ALA A 22 -0.98 11.71 -4.00
C ALA A 22 -1.63 12.21 -5.30
N VAL A 23 -2.86 12.70 -5.21
CA VAL A 23 -3.63 13.18 -6.37
C VAL A 23 -4.31 14.50 -6.05
N ASP A 24 -4.39 15.40 -7.02
CA ASP A 24 -5.15 16.64 -6.89
C ASP A 24 -6.59 16.44 -7.39
N LEU A 25 -7.55 16.59 -6.48
CA LEU A 25 -8.97 16.54 -6.80
C LEU A 25 -9.41 17.91 -7.30
N HIS A 26 -9.60 18.04 -8.61
CA HIS A 26 -10.25 19.19 -9.23
C HIS A 26 -11.76 18.98 -9.22
N ILE A 27 -12.45 19.75 -8.39
CA ILE A 27 -13.89 19.61 -8.15
C ILE A 27 -14.59 20.84 -8.74
N GLN A 28 -15.50 20.58 -9.67
CA GLN A 28 -16.43 21.59 -10.20
C GLN A 28 -17.83 21.31 -9.63
N VAL A 29 -18.37 22.28 -8.89
CA VAL A 29 -19.67 22.18 -8.24
C VAL A 29 -20.64 23.14 -8.90
N PHE A 30 -21.77 22.61 -9.38
CA PHE A 30 -22.84 23.41 -9.95
C PHE A 30 -23.84 23.77 -8.86
N VAL A 31 -23.99 25.07 -8.60
CA VAL A 31 -24.84 25.61 -7.54
C VAL A 31 -25.95 26.43 -8.18
N GLY A 32 -27.20 26.13 -7.79
CA GLY A 32 -28.38 26.84 -8.28
C GLY A 32 -29.64 26.36 -7.57
N PHE A 33 -30.76 27.05 -7.84
CA PHE A 33 -32.06 26.68 -7.30
C PHE A 33 -32.66 25.49 -8.06
N LYS A 34 -33.57 24.74 -7.41
CA LYS A 34 -34.18 23.50 -7.95
C LYS A 34 -34.82 23.66 -9.34
N SER A 35 -35.35 24.85 -9.65
CA SER A 35 -36.01 25.16 -10.91
C SER A 35 -35.16 26.03 -11.85
N SER A 36 -33.88 26.25 -11.53
CA SER A 36 -33.00 27.08 -12.35
C SER A 36 -32.55 26.34 -13.61
N THR A 37 -32.48 27.05 -14.74
CA THR A 37 -31.84 26.58 -15.97
C THR A 37 -30.39 27.04 -16.10
N LEU A 38 -29.97 27.98 -15.24
CA LEU A 38 -28.61 28.53 -15.17
C LEU A 38 -28.01 28.23 -13.79
N PHE A 39 -26.78 27.73 -13.78
CA PHE A 39 -26.05 27.36 -12.56
C PHE A 39 -24.75 28.16 -12.46
N HIS A 40 -24.36 28.51 -11.23
CA HIS A 40 -23.02 29.00 -10.96
C HIS A 40 -22.08 27.81 -10.80
N ILE A 41 -20.93 27.87 -11.46
CA ILE A 41 -19.89 26.86 -11.33
C ILE A 41 -18.85 27.37 -10.34
N PHE A 42 -18.66 26.62 -9.27
CA PHE A 42 -17.56 26.82 -8.33
C PHE A 42 -16.49 25.78 -8.59
N GLU A 43 -15.25 26.21 -8.70
CA GLU A 43 -14.10 25.34 -8.90
C GLU A 43 -13.23 25.34 -7.65
N LEU A 44 -12.81 24.16 -7.22
CA LEU A 44 -11.88 24.01 -6.09
C LEU A 44 -10.92 22.85 -6.36
N ALA A 45 -9.67 23.03 -5.95
CA ALA A 45 -8.67 21.97 -5.98
C ALA A 45 -8.38 21.54 -4.53
N ARG A 46 -8.42 20.23 -4.27
CA ARG A 46 -8.06 19.66 -2.96
C ARG A 46 -7.04 18.54 -3.15
N PRO A 47 -5.84 18.65 -2.55
CA PRO A 47 -4.89 17.55 -2.59
C PRO A 47 -5.41 16.40 -1.73
N LEU A 48 -5.34 15.19 -2.27
CA LEU A 48 -5.59 13.94 -1.57
C LEU A 48 -4.22 13.28 -1.32
N PRO A 49 -3.86 13.02 -0.05
CA PRO A 49 -2.55 12.48 0.26
C PRO A 49 -2.44 11.00 -0.15
N MET A 50 -1.19 10.53 -0.25
CA MET A 50 -0.85 9.19 -0.74
C MET A 50 -1.57 8.08 0.02
N PHE A 51 -1.60 8.14 1.35
CA PHE A 51 -2.24 7.14 2.22
C PHE A 51 -3.62 7.60 2.69
N SER A 52 -4.44 8.10 1.76
CA SER A 52 -5.81 8.57 2.05
C SER A 52 -6.79 7.46 2.43
N MET A 53 -6.49 6.21 2.11
CA MET A 53 -7.36 5.06 2.41
C MET A 53 -7.04 4.37 3.74
N TYR A 54 -6.30 5.05 4.62
CA TYR A 54 -5.84 4.53 5.90
C TYR A 54 -6.37 5.41 7.02
N MET A 55 -7.30 4.86 7.80
CA MET A 55 -7.94 5.56 8.90
C MET A 55 -7.17 5.29 10.19
N MET A 56 -6.76 6.35 10.89
CA MET A 56 -6.14 6.20 12.21
C MET A 56 -7.16 5.63 13.20
N ILE A 57 -6.77 4.61 13.95
CA ILE A 57 -7.60 3.95 14.95
C ILE A 57 -6.82 3.79 16.26
N GLU A 58 -7.56 3.51 17.34
CA GLU A 58 -6.94 3.14 18.61
C GLU A 58 -6.16 1.82 18.48
N ASN A 59 -5.05 1.75 19.22
CA ASN A 59 -4.16 0.61 19.19
C ASN A 59 -4.82 -0.59 19.85
N ALA A 60 -4.85 -1.73 19.15
CA ALA A 60 -5.38 -2.99 19.66
C ALA A 60 -4.25 -4.04 19.65
N PRO A 61 -3.60 -4.32 20.78
CA PRO A 61 -2.44 -5.22 20.85
C PRO A 61 -2.73 -6.65 20.35
N ASP A 62 -3.97 -7.11 20.52
CA ASP A 62 -4.39 -8.47 20.16
C ASP A 62 -4.55 -8.69 18.65
N GLN A 63 -4.37 -7.64 17.83
CA GLN A 63 -4.55 -7.67 16.37
C GLN A 63 -3.35 -7.08 15.62
N GLU A 64 -2.13 -7.24 16.14
CA GLU A 64 -0.93 -6.82 15.41
C GLU A 64 -0.68 -7.75 14.20
N PRO A 65 -0.32 -7.20 13.03
CA PRO A 65 0.16 -7.98 11.88
C PRO A 65 1.38 -8.82 12.24
N LYS A 66 1.56 -9.95 11.56
CA LYS A 66 2.74 -10.81 11.75
C LYS A 66 3.93 -10.30 10.94
N GLY A 67 3.65 -9.79 9.75
CA GLY A 67 4.63 -9.18 8.87
C GLY A 67 5.16 -7.87 9.45
N PHE A 68 6.48 -7.67 9.36
CA PHE A 68 7.09 -6.42 9.75
C PHE A 68 8.38 -6.14 8.99
N VAL A 69 8.74 -4.86 8.98
CA VAL A 69 10.04 -4.37 8.51
C VAL A 69 10.60 -3.35 9.49
N THR A 70 11.89 -3.43 9.77
CA THR A 70 12.59 -2.59 10.71
C THR A 70 13.85 -2.00 10.07
N PHE A 71 14.14 -0.74 10.40
CA PHE A 71 15.32 -0.03 9.96
C PHE A 71 15.71 1.05 10.97
N TYR A 72 16.89 1.63 10.80
CA TYR A 72 17.39 2.69 11.66
C TYR A 72 17.51 3.99 10.88
N LEU A 73 16.94 5.06 11.41
CA LEU A 73 17.15 6.42 10.92
C LEU A 73 17.82 7.26 11.99
N ASN A 74 18.82 8.05 11.59
CA ASN A 74 19.35 9.12 12.42
C ASN A 74 18.46 10.38 12.30
N GLU A 75 17.17 10.22 12.61
CA GLU A 75 16.17 11.27 12.50
C GLU A 75 15.40 11.49 13.80
N ARG A 76 14.84 12.69 13.96
CA ARG A 76 14.07 13.03 15.16
C ARG A 76 12.61 12.61 14.97
N ILE A 77 11.98 12.10 16.03
CA ILE A 77 10.55 11.73 16.06
C ILE A 77 9.63 12.83 15.44
N PRO A 78 9.81 14.13 15.72
CA PRO A 78 8.99 15.17 15.10
C PRO A 78 9.05 15.23 13.57
N ARG A 79 10.15 14.81 12.94
CA ARG A 79 10.24 14.76 11.46
C ARG A 79 9.47 13.57 10.89
N ALA A 80 9.54 12.40 11.53
CA ALA A 80 8.69 11.26 11.18
C ALA A 80 7.20 11.57 11.41
N LEU A 81 6.89 12.31 12.48
CA LEU A 81 5.54 12.79 12.76
C LEU A 81 5.02 13.75 11.68
N ALA A 82 5.84 14.70 11.25
CA ALA A 82 5.50 15.62 10.16
C ALA A 82 5.20 14.85 8.86
N TRP A 83 5.94 13.77 8.57
CA TRP A 83 5.64 12.89 7.45
C TRP A 83 4.27 12.23 7.58
N ILE A 84 3.91 11.71 8.76
CA ILE A 84 2.58 11.13 9.01
C ILE A 84 1.48 12.16 8.77
N ASN A 85 1.59 13.34 9.40
CA ASN A 85 0.60 14.40 9.29
C ASN A 85 0.44 14.92 7.84
N HIS A 86 1.47 14.79 7.00
CA HIS A 86 1.42 15.18 5.60
C HIS A 86 0.85 14.10 4.67
N ASN A 87 1.10 12.83 4.95
CA ASN A 87 0.82 11.73 4.01
C ASN A 87 -0.44 10.92 4.33
N PHE A 88 -1.08 11.15 5.49
CA PHE A 88 -2.33 10.50 5.90
C PHE A 88 -3.47 11.51 6.05
N LEU A 89 -4.72 11.05 5.89
CA LEU A 89 -5.91 11.83 6.20
C LEU A 89 -6.25 11.70 7.69
N LEU A 90 -5.85 12.68 8.48
CA LEU A 90 -6.13 12.73 9.91
C LEU A 90 -7.24 13.74 10.22
N ALA A 91 -8.10 13.42 11.20
CA ALA A 91 -9.12 14.35 11.65
C ALA A 91 -8.51 15.57 12.37
N GLU A 92 -7.45 15.33 13.14
CA GLU A 92 -6.64 16.33 13.83
C GLU A 92 -5.16 15.95 13.65
N GLU A 93 -4.26 16.93 13.73
CA GLU A 93 -2.81 16.65 13.67
C GLU A 93 -2.44 15.70 14.81
N TYR A 94 -1.78 14.60 14.45
CA TYR A 94 -1.32 13.66 15.45
C TYR A 94 -0.10 14.26 16.16
N ALA A 95 -0.17 14.31 17.50
CA ALA A 95 0.86 14.86 18.37
C ALA A 95 1.02 13.97 19.63
N PRO A 96 1.94 12.99 19.62
CA PRO A 96 2.12 12.10 20.75
C PRO A 96 2.68 12.84 21.97
N THR A 97 2.14 12.57 23.16
CA THR A 97 2.62 13.13 24.43
C THR A 97 3.88 12.41 24.95
N ALA A 98 4.07 11.15 24.56
CA ALA A 98 5.20 10.32 24.94
C ALA A 98 6.40 10.52 23.98
N PRO A 99 7.64 10.24 24.43
CA PRO A 99 8.83 10.30 23.58
C PRO A 99 8.93 9.05 22.68
N SER A 100 7.82 8.55 22.15
CA SER A 100 7.80 7.45 21.21
C SER A 100 6.64 7.63 20.24
N LEU A 101 6.88 7.29 18.98
CA LEU A 101 5.83 7.26 17.97
C LEU A 101 5.20 5.87 17.97
N TYR A 102 3.88 5.80 18.12
CA TYR A 102 3.11 4.58 17.92
C TYR A 102 1.77 4.98 17.34
N VAL A 103 1.55 4.65 16.06
CA VAL A 103 0.29 4.89 15.36
C VAL A 103 -0.20 3.61 14.70
N THR A 104 -1.51 3.38 14.78
CA THR A 104 -2.20 2.29 14.08
C THR A 104 -3.18 2.86 13.08
N PHE A 105 -3.12 2.33 11.87
CA PHE A 105 -4.06 2.61 10.79
C PHE A 105 -4.80 1.33 10.39
N LEU A 106 -6.05 1.50 10.00
CA LEU A 106 -6.87 0.50 9.35
C LEU A 106 -7.05 0.87 7.88
N ALA A 107 -6.65 -0.03 6.98
CA ALA A 107 -6.91 0.11 5.57
C ALA A 107 -8.40 -0.07 5.29
N ILE A 108 -9.03 0.93 4.69
CA ILE A 108 -10.48 0.92 4.40
C ILE A 108 -10.80 -0.06 3.25
N ARG A 109 -9.80 -0.44 2.43
CA ARG A 109 -9.98 -1.30 1.27
C ARG A 109 -10.23 -2.77 1.65
N ASP A 110 -9.51 -3.27 2.63
CA ASP A 110 -9.44 -4.71 2.97
C ASP A 110 -9.46 -4.99 4.48
N ASN A 111 -9.58 -3.97 5.32
CA ASN A 111 -9.51 -4.05 6.79
C ASN A 111 -8.17 -4.58 7.34
N THR A 112 -7.09 -4.48 6.56
CA THR A 112 -5.74 -4.79 7.05
C THR A 112 -5.21 -3.65 7.94
N ARG A 113 -4.24 -3.97 8.79
CA ARG A 113 -3.65 -3.00 9.73
C ARG A 113 -2.25 -2.60 9.28
N LEU A 114 -1.94 -1.33 9.48
CA LEU A 114 -0.61 -0.75 9.33
C LEU A 114 -0.23 -0.10 10.66
N ILE A 115 0.85 -0.55 11.28
CA ILE A 115 1.36 0.01 12.54
C ILE A 115 2.73 0.61 12.28
N ILE A 116 2.93 1.85 12.69
CA ILE A 116 4.23 2.54 12.57
C ILE A 116 4.70 2.91 13.97
N LYS A 117 5.88 2.38 14.33
CA LYS A 117 6.52 2.58 15.62
C LYS A 117 7.90 3.24 15.43
N MET A 118 8.24 4.24 16.23
CA MET A 118 9.60 4.80 16.30
C MET A 118 10.06 4.91 17.75
N GLN A 119 11.21 4.33 18.02
CA GLN A 119 11.88 4.37 19.31
C GLN A 119 12.89 5.54 19.38
N ASN A 120 13.27 5.95 20.59
CA ASN A 120 14.24 7.03 20.81
C ASN A 120 15.67 6.73 20.32
N ASN A 121 16.00 5.46 20.09
CA ASN A 121 17.27 5.02 19.51
C ASN A 121 17.31 5.20 17.97
N GLY A 122 16.25 5.74 17.35
CA GLY A 122 16.15 5.90 15.90
C GLY A 122 15.65 4.66 15.16
N GLN A 123 15.33 3.57 15.86
CA GLN A 123 14.73 2.38 15.26
C GLN A 123 13.28 2.66 14.89
N ILE A 124 12.95 2.42 13.62
CA ILE A 124 11.58 2.47 13.09
C ILE A 124 11.16 1.04 12.73
N THR A 125 9.95 0.67 13.15
CA THR A 125 9.31 -0.60 12.80
C THR A 125 7.97 -0.31 12.15
N ILE A 126 7.78 -0.84 10.95
CA ILE A 126 6.50 -0.83 10.23
C ILE A 126 5.97 -2.26 10.29
N GLN A 127 4.82 -2.47 10.91
CA GLN A 127 4.14 -3.77 10.92
C GLN A 127 2.94 -3.72 9.98
N THR A 128 2.93 -4.64 9.03
CA THR A 128 1.86 -4.88 8.07
C THR A 128 2.13 -6.22 7.41
N ASP A 129 1.09 -6.96 7.06
CA ASP A 129 1.25 -8.20 6.29
C ASP A 129 1.42 -7.91 4.78
N ASP A 130 1.18 -6.67 4.35
CA ASP A 130 1.34 -6.24 2.95
C ASP A 130 2.77 -5.69 2.70
N MET A 131 3.60 -6.48 2.02
CA MET A 131 4.96 -6.10 1.64
C MET A 131 5.01 -4.88 0.69
N GLU A 132 4.03 -4.72 -0.20
CA GLU A 132 3.98 -3.59 -1.14
C GLU A 132 3.69 -2.30 -0.38
N LEU A 133 2.73 -2.34 0.55
CA LEU A 133 2.43 -1.22 1.45
C LEU A 133 3.65 -0.84 2.29
N ALA A 134 4.34 -1.82 2.88
CA ALA A 134 5.55 -1.56 3.65
C ALA A 134 6.62 -0.85 2.79
N GLY A 135 6.82 -1.29 1.55
CA GLY A 135 7.71 -0.66 0.59
C GLY A 135 7.31 0.78 0.25
N ASN A 136 6.02 1.03 -0.01
CA ASN A 136 5.50 2.37 -0.31
C ASN A 136 5.67 3.33 0.86
N VAL A 137 5.44 2.86 2.09
CA VAL A 137 5.68 3.65 3.32
C VAL A 137 7.16 3.98 3.47
N ILE A 138 8.05 3.00 3.34
CA ILE A 138 9.50 3.24 3.45
C ILE A 138 9.99 4.22 2.39
N GLN A 139 9.60 4.03 1.13
CA GLN A 139 10.03 4.89 0.03
C GLN A 139 9.52 6.32 0.18
N SER A 140 8.25 6.50 0.56
CA SER A 140 7.68 7.83 0.76
C SER A 140 8.31 8.53 1.97
N MET A 141 8.59 7.80 3.06
CA MET A 141 9.31 8.32 4.22
C MET A 141 10.75 8.70 3.86
N GLY A 142 11.47 7.83 3.13
CA GLY A 142 12.82 8.08 2.64
C GLY A 142 12.90 9.34 1.78
N LYS A 143 11.98 9.50 0.83
CA LYS A 143 11.88 10.70 -0.03
C LYS A 143 11.62 11.97 0.80
N PHE A 144 10.71 11.92 1.78
CA PHE A 144 10.37 13.08 2.60
C PHE A 144 11.50 13.50 3.55
N LEU A 145 12.24 12.52 4.09
CA LEU A 145 13.37 12.78 4.99
C LEU A 145 14.69 13.03 4.24
N ASN A 146 14.68 12.90 2.91
CA ASN A 146 15.85 13.05 2.02
C ASN A 146 16.97 12.04 2.35
N ILE A 147 16.58 10.76 2.38
CA ILE A 147 17.46 9.61 2.63
C ILE A 147 17.73 8.92 1.28
N ASP A 148 19.01 8.81 0.92
CA ASP A 148 19.44 8.22 -0.35
C ASP A 148 19.58 6.69 -0.29
N ASP A 149 20.14 6.18 0.82
CA ASP A 149 20.36 4.74 1.03
C ASP A 149 19.85 4.32 2.40
N LEU A 150 19.13 3.20 2.43
CA LEU A 150 18.49 2.68 3.62
C LEU A 150 18.49 1.15 3.60
N GLN A 151 19.18 0.55 4.56
CA GLN A 151 19.06 -0.88 4.80
C GLN A 151 17.87 -1.18 5.72
N THR A 152 17.10 -2.19 5.33
CA THR A 152 15.89 -2.63 6.03
C THR A 152 15.96 -4.14 6.28
N THR A 153 15.50 -4.58 7.44
CA THR A 153 15.34 -5.99 7.78
C THR A 153 13.86 -6.27 7.94
N GLY A 154 13.30 -7.16 7.10
CA GLY A 154 11.90 -7.54 7.17
C GLY A 154 11.70 -9.04 7.35
N ASP A 155 10.61 -9.41 8.00
CA ASP A 155 10.15 -10.79 8.18
C ASP A 155 8.66 -10.86 7.83
N TYR A 156 8.34 -11.72 6.86
CA TYR A 156 7.01 -11.88 6.26
C TYR A 156 6.74 -13.39 6.14
N PRO A 157 6.34 -14.06 7.23
CA PRO A 157 6.32 -15.51 7.30
C PRO A 157 5.33 -16.14 6.31
N HIS A 158 4.18 -15.51 6.06
CA HIS A 158 3.19 -16.04 5.14
C HIS A 158 3.68 -16.01 3.69
N GLU A 159 4.30 -14.92 3.29
CA GLU A 159 4.87 -14.68 1.97
C GLU A 159 6.06 -15.62 1.73
N LEU A 160 6.88 -15.86 2.76
CA LEU A 160 7.96 -16.85 2.73
C LEU A 160 7.43 -18.28 2.55
N GLU A 161 6.35 -18.66 3.24
CA GLU A 161 5.71 -19.97 3.04
C GLU A 161 5.16 -20.15 1.62
N ILE A 162 4.52 -19.11 1.07
CA ILE A 162 4.04 -19.13 -0.33
C ILE A 162 5.22 -19.28 -1.28
N LEU A 163 6.29 -18.51 -1.07
CA LEU A 163 7.48 -18.57 -1.89
C LEU A 163 8.12 -19.97 -1.89
N GLN A 164 8.21 -20.60 -0.72
CA GLN A 164 8.72 -21.98 -0.59
C GLN A 164 7.86 -22.99 -1.37
N LYS A 165 6.53 -22.87 -1.32
CA LYS A 165 5.63 -23.73 -2.10
C LYS A 165 5.83 -23.55 -3.60
N VAL A 166 5.92 -22.30 -4.07
CA VAL A 166 6.16 -21.98 -5.48
C VAL A 166 7.52 -22.55 -5.94
N PHE A 167 8.56 -22.48 -5.11
CA PHE A 167 9.85 -23.09 -5.44
C PHE A 167 9.76 -24.60 -5.60
N ALA A 168 9.04 -25.29 -4.71
CA ALA A 168 8.84 -26.73 -4.82
C ALA A 168 8.10 -27.11 -6.13
N GLU A 169 7.06 -26.37 -6.49
CA GLU A 169 6.35 -26.58 -7.76
C GLU A 169 7.26 -26.34 -8.97
N ILE A 170 8.11 -25.30 -8.94
CA ILE A 170 9.06 -25.03 -10.02
C ILE A 170 10.04 -26.19 -10.21
N GLU A 171 10.54 -26.78 -9.13
CA GLU A 171 11.44 -27.94 -9.21
C GLU A 171 10.75 -29.14 -9.90
N GLU A 172 9.50 -29.42 -9.55
CA GLU A 172 8.71 -30.48 -10.21
C GLU A 172 8.53 -30.20 -11.71
N TYR A 173 8.21 -28.95 -12.08
CA TYR A 173 8.10 -28.55 -13.48
C TYR A 173 9.42 -28.69 -14.24
N GLN A 174 10.57 -28.36 -13.62
CA GLN A 174 11.88 -28.53 -14.26
C GLN A 174 12.19 -30.01 -14.51
N ILE A 175 11.91 -30.89 -13.55
CA ILE A 175 12.09 -32.34 -13.70
C ILE A 175 11.20 -32.90 -14.82
N ALA A 176 9.91 -32.53 -14.83
CA ALA A 176 8.97 -32.95 -15.87
C ALA A 176 9.41 -32.46 -17.26
N ARG A 177 9.84 -31.19 -17.36
CA ARG A 177 10.34 -30.61 -18.61
C ARG A 177 11.61 -31.30 -19.11
N GLN A 178 12.54 -31.64 -18.22
CA GLN A 178 13.76 -32.37 -18.56
C GLN A 178 13.43 -33.76 -19.11
N ARG A 179 12.49 -34.47 -18.48
CA ARG A 179 12.02 -35.78 -18.94
C ARG A 179 11.39 -35.70 -20.33
N ILE A 180 10.43 -34.79 -20.54
CA ILE A 180 9.79 -34.59 -21.85
C ILE A 180 10.82 -34.23 -22.93
N SER A 181 11.81 -33.39 -22.59
CA SER A 181 12.89 -33.03 -23.53
C SER A 181 13.76 -34.23 -23.91
N SER A 182 14.05 -35.12 -22.96
CA SER A 182 14.76 -36.39 -23.21
C SER A 182 13.96 -37.30 -24.14
N ASP A 183 12.68 -37.54 -23.82
CA ASP A 183 11.79 -38.39 -24.61
C ASP A 183 11.63 -37.84 -26.05
N MET A 184 11.50 -36.51 -26.20
CA MET A 184 11.40 -35.86 -27.50
C MET A 184 12.69 -35.99 -28.32
N ALA A 185 13.87 -35.91 -27.68
CA ALA A 185 15.15 -36.13 -28.34
C ALA A 185 15.29 -37.59 -28.82
N GLU A 186 14.86 -38.55 -27.99
CA GLU A 186 14.85 -39.97 -28.34
C GLU A 186 13.91 -40.25 -29.52
N HIS A 187 12.67 -39.75 -29.48
CA HIS A 187 11.73 -39.85 -30.60
C HIS A 187 12.26 -39.21 -31.88
N SER A 188 12.93 -38.06 -31.79
CA SER A 188 13.55 -37.40 -32.96
C SER A 188 14.66 -38.26 -33.58
N ASN A 189 15.48 -38.91 -32.75
CA ASN A 189 16.51 -39.84 -33.21
C ASN A 189 15.90 -41.09 -33.87
N ILE A 190 14.81 -41.63 -33.32
CA ILE A 190 14.07 -42.76 -33.90
C ILE A 190 13.48 -42.38 -35.27
N ILE A 191 12.88 -41.19 -35.41
CA ILE A 191 12.33 -40.75 -36.71
C ILE A 191 13.45 -40.61 -37.75
N ARG A 192 14.61 -40.03 -37.39
CA ARG A 192 15.77 -39.98 -38.30
C ARG A 192 16.23 -41.36 -38.73
N SER A 193 16.28 -42.33 -37.83
CA SER A 193 16.75 -43.69 -38.17
C SER A 193 15.80 -44.40 -39.14
N PHE A 194 14.50 -44.10 -39.10
CA PHE A 194 13.52 -44.59 -40.08
C PHE A 194 13.62 -43.89 -41.44
N LEU A 195 14.01 -42.61 -41.50
CA LEU A 195 14.18 -41.85 -42.75
C LEU A 195 15.46 -42.19 -43.54
N ILE A 196 16.47 -42.77 -42.88
CA ILE A 196 17.77 -43.13 -43.49
C ILE A 196 17.74 -44.53 -44.14
N ARG A 197 16.59 -45.22 -44.12
CA ARG A 197 16.33 -46.44 -44.90
C ARG A 197 15.57 -46.14 -46.18
#